data_AF-A0A7K2HRP5-F1
#
_entry.id   AF-A0A7K2HRP5-F1
#
_cell.length_a   1.000
_cell.length_b   1.000
_cell.length_c   1.000
_cell.angle_alpha   90.00
_cell.angle_beta   90.00
_cell.angle_gamma   90.00
#
_symmetry.space_group_name_H-M   'P 1'
#
loop_
_entity.id
_entity.type
_entity.pdbx_description
1 polymer ?
#
loop_
_entity_poly.entity_id
_entity_poly.type
_entity_poly.pdbx_seq_one_letter_code
_entity_poly.pdbx_strand_id
1 'polypeptide(L)'
;MVARCSAVASIRRRRKGSRGTWYAGRRGRDTRRADRGSVGGSAAAGQWVVVSAEPPKYYRVRTELERMVSALDEGEAVPPERALAEQFSVARETVRQALQDLLVEGRLERRGRRTVVSAPKLVQPLSLRSYTEGAKEHGRVPGRILVTFDDMVGDDLMCDALGIPAGSSVMHLERVLLADGVRLGLESTYLAHSRFGTLAATFDPQTSLYAAIRAEGVAFASAEERIETALPSPREADLLETTTLMPMLLLRRRSLDAEGVPIEVVRSLYRGDRVAFQAVLHH
;
A
#
# COMPACT_ATOMS: atom_id res chain seq x y z
N MET A 1 -3.00 12.19 -47.94
CA MET A 1 -4.29 11.56 -47.56
C MET A 1 -4.38 11.61 -46.05
N VAL A 2 -5.11 12.59 -45.52
CA VAL A 2 -5.17 12.97 -44.10
C VAL A 2 -6.40 12.31 -43.48
N ALA A 3 -6.25 11.55 -42.39
CA ALA A 3 -7.36 11.04 -41.57
C ALA A 3 -6.84 10.91 -40.12
N ARG A 4 -7.08 11.91 -39.27
CA ARG A 4 -8.29 12.19 -38.46
C ARG A 4 -8.12 11.67 -37.02
N CYS A 5 -7.69 12.59 -36.15
CA CYS A 5 -7.88 12.53 -34.70
C CYS A 5 -9.35 12.30 -34.35
N SER A 6 -9.62 11.32 -33.50
CA SER A 6 -10.93 11.17 -32.85
C SER A 6 -10.83 11.65 -31.41
N ALA A 7 -11.66 12.64 -31.12
CA ALA A 7 -11.82 13.31 -29.85
C ALA A 7 -12.35 12.37 -28.76
N VAL A 8 -11.74 12.42 -27.57
CA VAL A 8 -12.28 11.83 -26.35
C VAL A 8 -12.99 12.93 -25.57
N ALA A 9 -14.31 12.77 -25.42
CA ALA A 9 -15.19 13.71 -24.75
C ALA A 9 -14.93 13.73 -23.23
N SER A 10 -14.65 14.92 -22.70
CA SER A 10 -14.46 15.18 -21.28
C SER A 10 -15.79 15.11 -20.51
N ILE A 11 -15.98 14.06 -19.70
CA ILE A 11 -17.07 14.00 -18.72
C ILE A 11 -16.59 14.67 -17.43
N ARG A 12 -16.94 15.96 -17.26
CA ARG A 12 -16.80 16.68 -15.98
C ARG A 12 -17.81 16.09 -14.97
N ARG A 13 -17.33 15.29 -14.01
CA ARG A 13 -18.08 14.95 -12.79
C ARG A 13 -17.39 15.58 -11.58
N ARG A 14 -18.14 16.41 -10.86
CA ARG A 14 -17.75 17.03 -9.58
C ARG A 14 -17.29 15.94 -8.59
N ARG A 15 -16.01 15.97 -8.20
CA ARG A 15 -15.49 15.19 -7.06
C ARG A 15 -15.74 15.95 -5.76
N LYS A 16 -16.36 15.28 -4.78
CA LYS A 16 -16.35 15.71 -3.37
C LYS A 16 -15.00 15.29 -2.78
N GLY A 17 -14.20 16.27 -2.38
CA GLY A 17 -12.91 16.05 -1.72
C GLY A 17 -13.10 15.37 -0.36
N SER A 18 -12.48 14.20 -0.19
CA SER A 18 -12.29 13.56 1.10
C SER A 18 -11.18 14.30 1.86
N ARG A 19 -11.55 14.98 2.95
CA ARG A 19 -10.62 15.72 3.81
C ARG A 19 -9.75 14.74 4.58
N GLY A 20 -8.44 14.74 4.32
CA GLY A 20 -7.45 14.09 5.17
C GLY A 20 -6.83 15.11 6.11
N THR A 21 -7.08 14.98 7.40
CA THR A 21 -6.50 15.81 8.46
C THR A 21 -5.04 15.44 8.69
N TRP A 22 -4.14 16.43 8.63
CA TRP A 22 -2.73 16.32 9.00
C TRP A 22 -2.57 16.86 10.43
N TYR A 23 -1.95 16.10 11.35
CA TYR A 23 -1.67 16.57 12.71
C TYR A 23 -0.22 16.29 13.13
N ALA A 24 0.34 17.30 13.80
CA ALA A 24 1.70 17.39 14.33
C ALA A 24 1.82 16.83 15.76
N GLY A 25 2.89 16.09 16.06
CA GLY A 25 3.17 15.53 17.38
C GLY A 25 3.93 16.50 18.30
N ARG A 26 3.43 16.71 19.53
CA ARG A 26 4.16 17.41 20.61
C ARG A 26 4.94 16.41 21.47
N ARG A 27 6.21 16.71 21.73
CA ARG A 27 7.07 15.99 22.69
C ARG A 27 6.80 16.48 24.12
N GLY A 28 6.35 15.57 24.98
CA GLY A 28 6.34 15.75 26.44
C GLY A 28 7.66 15.27 27.03
N ARG A 29 8.37 16.17 27.72
CA ARG A 29 9.45 15.83 28.65
C ARG A 29 8.79 15.51 29.99
N ASP A 30 9.12 14.38 30.59
CA ASP A 30 8.87 14.18 32.00
C ASP A 30 10.15 13.72 32.70
N THR A 31 10.51 14.49 33.71
CA THR A 31 11.61 14.24 34.64
C THR A 31 10.97 13.94 35.97
N ARG A 32 11.26 12.77 36.55
CA ARG A 32 11.45 12.67 38.00
C ARG A 32 12.10 11.35 38.41
N ARG A 33 13.12 11.54 39.23
CA ARG A 33 13.97 10.57 39.91
C ARG A 33 13.32 10.26 41.27
N ALA A 34 13.20 8.98 41.61
CA ALA A 34 12.99 8.46 42.95
C ALA A 34 13.30 6.96 42.92
N ASP A 35 13.58 6.25 43.99
CA ASP A 35 14.41 6.47 45.19
C ASP A 35 14.72 5.03 45.65
N ARG A 36 15.90 4.76 46.20
CA ARG A 36 16.33 3.38 46.53
C ARG A 36 15.78 3.01 47.91
N GLY A 37 14.82 2.08 47.94
CA GLY A 37 14.34 1.43 49.15
C GLY A 37 14.47 -0.09 49.05
N SER A 38 15.40 -0.66 49.80
CA SER A 38 15.59 -2.10 50.00
C SER A 38 14.56 -2.65 51.00
N VAL A 39 13.83 -3.69 50.64
CA VAL A 39 13.12 -4.56 51.59
C VAL A 39 13.43 -6.00 51.23
N GLY A 40 14.12 -6.70 52.14
CA GLY A 40 14.32 -8.14 52.09
C GLY A 40 13.06 -8.87 52.54
N GLY A 41 12.74 -9.98 51.87
CA GLY A 41 11.64 -10.86 52.26
C GLY A 41 11.37 -11.95 51.23
N SER A 42 11.91 -13.14 51.51
CA SER A 42 11.47 -14.48 51.08
C SER A 42 11.04 -14.68 49.62
N ALA A 43 11.91 -15.33 48.84
CA ALA A 43 11.58 -15.89 47.55
C ALA A 43 10.62 -17.09 47.72
N ALA A 44 9.31 -16.81 47.79
CA ALA A 44 8.32 -17.79 47.41
C ALA A 44 8.40 -17.94 45.89
N ALA A 45 8.90 -19.07 45.42
CA ALA A 45 8.89 -19.43 44.01
C ALA A 45 7.44 -19.40 43.53
N GLY A 46 7.07 -18.31 42.86
CA GLY A 46 5.77 -18.16 42.21
C GLY A 46 5.63 -19.27 41.19
N GLN A 47 4.82 -20.28 41.52
CA GLN A 47 4.50 -21.38 40.63
C GLN A 47 3.63 -20.80 39.52
N TRP A 48 4.24 -20.54 38.36
CA TRP A 48 3.51 -20.12 37.17
C TRP A 48 2.54 -21.25 36.79
N VAL A 49 1.25 -21.01 37.00
CA VAL A 49 0.21 -21.90 36.47
C VAL A 49 0.20 -21.70 34.96
N VAL A 50 0.79 -22.65 34.23
CA VAL A 50 0.64 -22.71 32.77
C VAL A 50 -0.81 -23.11 32.49
N VAL A 51 -1.66 -22.13 32.24
CA VAL A 51 -3.01 -22.38 31.72
C VAL A 51 -2.84 -22.87 30.29
N SER A 52 -2.85 -24.19 30.12
CA SER A 52 -2.93 -24.82 28.80
C SER A 52 -4.36 -24.64 28.30
N ALA A 53 -4.65 -23.50 27.67
CA ALA A 53 -5.91 -23.29 26.99
C ALA A 53 -5.90 -24.06 25.67
N GLU A 54 -6.83 -25.00 25.47
CA GLU A 54 -6.99 -25.64 24.17
C GLU A 54 -7.32 -24.54 23.13
N PRO A 55 -6.55 -24.42 22.03
CA PRO A 55 -6.76 -23.35 21.08
C PRO A 55 -8.18 -23.42 20.53
N PRO A 56 -8.85 -22.26 20.34
CA PRO A 56 -10.20 -22.23 19.77
C PRO A 56 -10.27 -23.06 18.48
N LYS A 57 -11.40 -23.74 18.23
CA LYS A 57 -11.60 -24.60 17.04
C LYS A 57 -11.19 -23.88 15.74
N TYR A 58 -11.47 -22.58 15.66
CA TYR A 58 -11.02 -21.71 14.58
C TYR A 58 -9.51 -21.72 14.37
N TYR A 59 -8.73 -21.51 15.44
CA TYR A 59 -7.27 -21.48 15.39
C TYR A 59 -6.71 -22.83 14.93
N ARG A 60 -7.27 -23.94 15.42
CA ARG A 60 -6.89 -25.30 14.96
C ARG A 60 -7.12 -25.49 13.46
N VAL A 61 -8.29 -25.10 12.96
CA VAL A 61 -8.62 -25.18 11.52
C VAL A 61 -7.67 -24.32 10.70
N ARG A 62 -7.40 -23.09 11.15
CA ARG A 62 -6.47 -22.19 10.49
C ARG A 62 -5.07 -22.81 10.40
N THR A 63 -4.51 -23.31 11.50
CA THR A 63 -3.19 -23.94 11.51
C THR A 63 -3.10 -25.14 10.56
N GLU A 64 -4.12 -26.00 10.52
CA GLU A 64 -4.14 -27.13 9.56
C GLU A 64 -4.28 -26.65 8.11
N LEU A 65 -5.06 -25.60 7.86
CA LEU A 65 -5.15 -24.98 6.53
C LEU A 65 -3.79 -24.42 6.11
N GLU A 66 -3.10 -23.72 7.00
CA GLU A 66 -1.78 -23.16 6.73
C GLU A 66 -0.77 -24.24 6.37
N ARG A 67 -0.80 -25.38 7.08
CA ARG A 67 0.03 -26.55 6.78
C ARG A 67 -0.29 -27.17 5.44
N MET A 68 -1.58 -27.32 5.12
CA MET A 68 -2.04 -27.81 3.82
C MET A 68 -1.58 -26.89 2.69
N VAL A 69 -1.80 -25.58 2.81
CA VAL A 69 -1.44 -24.58 1.80
C VAL A 69 0.07 -24.54 1.57
N SER A 70 0.89 -24.72 2.61
CA SER A 70 2.35 -24.78 2.47
C SER A 70 2.86 -26.04 1.74
N ALA A 71 2.01 -27.05 1.54
CA ALA A 71 2.36 -28.27 0.81
C ALA A 71 1.84 -28.28 -0.64
N LEU A 72 1.16 -27.22 -1.07
CA LEU A 72 0.61 -27.05 -2.41
C LEU A 72 1.47 -26.09 -3.24
N ASP A 73 1.48 -26.27 -4.55
CA ASP A 73 2.21 -25.39 -5.48
C ASP A 73 1.44 -24.08 -5.77
N GLU A 74 2.16 -23.04 -6.21
CA GLU A 74 1.53 -21.80 -6.67
C GLU A 74 0.46 -22.07 -7.74
N GLY A 75 -0.74 -21.49 -7.55
CA GLY A 75 -1.87 -21.68 -8.47
C GLY A 75 -2.63 -22.99 -8.30
N GLU A 76 -2.18 -23.90 -7.43
CA GLU A 76 -2.91 -25.12 -7.09
C GLU A 76 -4.18 -24.80 -6.29
N ALA A 77 -5.26 -25.53 -6.57
CA ALA A 77 -6.56 -25.27 -5.97
C ALA A 77 -6.67 -25.86 -4.57
N VAL A 78 -7.08 -25.02 -3.62
CA VAL A 78 -7.48 -25.46 -2.29
C VAL A 78 -8.85 -26.15 -2.38
N PRO A 79 -9.09 -27.24 -1.62
CA PRO A 79 -10.40 -27.89 -1.59
C PRO A 79 -11.54 -26.90 -1.26
N PRO A 80 -12.76 -27.13 -1.78
CA PRO A 80 -13.89 -26.24 -1.53
C PRO A 80 -14.28 -26.21 -0.05
N GLU A 81 -14.85 -25.10 0.41
CA GLU A 81 -15.25 -24.87 1.81
C GLU A 81 -16.03 -26.05 2.43
N ARG A 82 -16.89 -26.70 1.64
CA ARG A 82 -17.69 -27.85 2.11
C ARG A 82 -16.80 -29.06 2.42
N ALA A 83 -15.86 -29.38 1.54
CA ALA A 83 -14.95 -30.51 1.73
C ALA A 83 -14.01 -30.27 2.92
N LEU A 84 -13.50 -29.04 3.08
CA LEU A 84 -12.68 -28.67 4.24
C LEU A 84 -13.48 -28.74 5.54
N ALA A 85 -14.75 -28.32 5.53
CA ALA A 85 -15.61 -28.39 6.72
C ALA A 85 -15.90 -29.83 7.15
N GLU A 86 -16.13 -30.73 6.19
CA GLU A 86 -16.27 -32.17 6.41
C GLU A 86 -14.94 -32.77 6.93
N GLN A 87 -13.82 -32.46 6.26
CA GLN A 87 -12.47 -32.94 6.62
C GLN A 87 -12.06 -32.54 8.04
N PHE A 88 -12.30 -31.29 8.43
CA PHE A 88 -11.94 -30.78 9.76
C PHE A 88 -13.05 -30.96 10.81
N SER A 89 -14.20 -31.50 10.44
CA SER A 89 -15.36 -31.67 11.33
C SER A 89 -15.78 -30.38 12.04
N VAL A 90 -15.89 -29.27 11.28
CA VAL A 90 -16.26 -27.94 11.79
C VAL A 90 -17.39 -27.32 10.97
N ALA A 91 -17.97 -26.23 11.48
CA ALA A 91 -18.92 -25.43 10.72
C ALA A 91 -18.25 -24.78 9.51
N ARG A 92 -18.99 -24.65 8.40
CA ARG A 92 -18.51 -23.98 7.18
C ARG A 92 -18.03 -22.54 7.43
N GLU A 93 -18.65 -21.84 8.38
CA GLU A 93 -18.26 -20.47 8.72
C GLU A 93 -16.84 -20.39 9.30
N THR A 94 -16.45 -21.40 10.09
CA THR A 94 -15.10 -21.48 10.67
C THR A 94 -14.03 -21.64 9.58
N VAL A 95 -14.30 -22.49 8.57
CA VAL A 95 -13.42 -22.65 7.40
C VAL A 95 -13.39 -21.38 6.56
N ARG A 96 -14.55 -20.76 6.32
CA ARG A 96 -14.62 -19.52 5.54
C ARG A 96 -13.78 -18.42 6.18
N GLN A 97 -13.88 -18.24 7.49
CA GLN A 97 -13.05 -17.27 8.21
C GLN A 97 -11.56 -17.57 8.02
N ALA A 98 -11.15 -18.84 8.15
CA ALA A 98 -9.74 -19.22 8.04
C ALA A 98 -9.20 -18.99 6.61
N LEU A 99 -10.01 -19.32 5.59
CA LEU A 99 -9.69 -19.00 4.19
C LEU A 99 -9.61 -17.49 3.95
N GLN A 100 -10.50 -16.72 4.58
CA GLN A 100 -10.52 -15.27 4.43
C GLN A 100 -9.27 -14.63 5.04
N ASP A 101 -8.82 -15.09 6.20
CA ASP A 101 -7.54 -14.66 6.80
C ASP A 101 -6.38 -14.92 5.83
N LEU A 102 -6.30 -16.12 5.24
CA LEU A 102 -5.23 -16.47 4.29
C LEU A 102 -5.31 -15.71 2.95
N LEU A 103 -6.52 -15.32 2.52
CA LEU A 103 -6.71 -14.42 1.39
C LEU A 103 -6.19 -13.02 1.70
N VAL A 104 -6.52 -12.48 2.89
CA VAL A 104 -6.04 -11.17 3.34
C VAL A 104 -4.52 -11.16 3.53
N GLU A 105 -3.97 -12.26 4.04
CA GLU A 105 -2.53 -12.44 4.18
C GLU A 105 -1.81 -12.63 2.85
N GLY A 106 -2.53 -12.76 1.72
CA GLY A 106 -1.93 -12.96 0.40
C GLY A 106 -1.32 -14.35 0.19
N ARG A 107 -1.67 -15.33 1.04
CA ARG A 107 -1.26 -16.73 0.89
C ARG A 107 -2.17 -17.47 -0.10
N LEU A 108 -3.41 -17.02 -0.22
CA LEU A 108 -4.40 -17.51 -1.17
C LEU A 108 -4.87 -16.37 -2.07
N GLU A 109 -5.37 -16.72 -3.25
CA GLU A 109 -6.10 -15.79 -4.12
C GLU A 109 -7.37 -16.42 -4.69
N ARG A 110 -8.33 -15.59 -5.10
CA ARG A 110 -9.52 -16.04 -5.83
C ARG A 110 -9.24 -16.03 -7.32
N ARG A 111 -9.39 -17.18 -7.98
CA ARG A 111 -9.31 -17.33 -9.44
C ARG A 111 -10.64 -17.86 -9.96
N GLY A 112 -11.52 -16.92 -10.34
CA GLY A 112 -12.91 -17.22 -10.64
C GLY A 112 -13.65 -17.76 -9.41
N ARG A 113 -14.22 -18.97 -9.51
CA ARG A 113 -14.93 -19.62 -8.38
C ARG A 113 -14.01 -20.41 -7.43
N ARG A 114 -12.72 -20.55 -7.79
CA ARG A 114 -11.77 -21.36 -7.02
C ARG A 114 -10.92 -20.47 -6.11
N THR A 115 -10.50 -21.03 -4.99
CA THR A 115 -9.41 -20.48 -4.17
C THR A 115 -8.16 -21.28 -4.50
N VAL A 116 -7.07 -20.58 -4.80
CA VAL A 116 -5.79 -21.19 -5.15
C VAL A 116 -4.67 -20.60 -4.29
N VAL A 117 -3.54 -21.30 -4.20
CA VAL A 117 -2.32 -20.74 -3.60
C VAL A 117 -1.86 -19.53 -4.40
N SER A 118 -1.62 -18.42 -3.72
CA SER A 118 -1.15 -17.18 -4.36
C SER A 118 0.35 -17.21 -4.59
N ALA A 119 0.80 -16.47 -5.60
CA ALA A 119 2.20 -16.07 -5.70
C ALA A 119 2.63 -15.30 -4.44
N PRO A 120 3.91 -15.37 -4.04
CA PRO A 120 4.44 -14.54 -2.96
C PRO A 120 4.20 -13.05 -3.23
N LYS A 121 3.98 -12.29 -2.14
CA LYS A 121 3.85 -10.83 -2.24
C LYS A 121 5.07 -10.22 -2.89
N LEU A 122 4.86 -9.16 -3.68
CA LEU A 122 5.94 -8.28 -4.10
C LEU A 122 6.50 -7.58 -2.86
N VAL A 123 7.78 -7.77 -2.59
CA VAL A 123 8.49 -7.04 -1.55
C VAL A 123 9.05 -5.77 -2.16
N GLN A 124 8.59 -4.61 -1.70
CA GLN A 124 9.07 -3.32 -2.15
C GLN A 124 10.00 -2.70 -1.10
N PRO A 125 11.26 -2.40 -1.46
CA PRO A 125 12.16 -1.71 -0.54
C PRO A 125 11.68 -0.26 -0.35
N LEU A 126 11.58 0.18 0.91
CA LEU A 126 11.36 1.58 1.26
C LEU A 126 12.64 2.35 0.96
N SER A 127 12.61 3.10 -0.14
CA SER A 127 13.78 3.80 -0.66
C SER A 127 13.38 4.99 -1.53
N LEU A 128 14.36 5.84 -1.86
CA LEU A 128 14.17 6.93 -2.83
C LEU A 128 14.03 6.43 -4.27
N ARG A 129 14.12 5.12 -4.51
CA ARG A 129 13.97 4.51 -5.83
C ARG A 129 12.51 4.48 -6.25
N SER A 130 12.30 4.44 -7.56
CA SER A 130 10.94 4.34 -8.10
C SER A 130 10.38 2.92 -7.93
N TYR A 131 9.05 2.78 -7.92
CA TYR A 131 8.37 1.48 -8.01
C TYR A 131 8.93 0.58 -9.13
N THR A 132 9.28 1.17 -10.28
CA THR A 132 9.86 0.45 -11.42
C THR A 132 11.15 -0.27 -11.06
N GLU A 133 12.01 0.39 -10.29
CA GLU A 133 13.32 -0.12 -9.90
C GLU A 133 13.13 -1.28 -8.92
N GLY A 134 12.25 -1.12 -7.91
CA GLY A 134 11.94 -2.20 -6.96
C GLY A 134 11.31 -3.43 -7.61
N ALA A 135 10.38 -3.25 -8.56
CA ALA A 135 9.77 -4.39 -9.27
C ALA A 135 10.80 -5.17 -10.10
N LYS A 136 11.69 -4.47 -10.82
CA LYS A 136 12.74 -5.10 -11.63
C LYS A 136 13.77 -5.84 -10.80
N GLU A 137 14.16 -5.30 -9.64
CA GLU A 137 15.08 -5.97 -8.70
C GLU A 137 14.53 -7.32 -8.23
N HIS A 138 13.21 -7.49 -8.20
CA HIS A 138 12.53 -8.74 -7.83
C HIS A 138 12.12 -9.59 -9.05
N GLY A 139 12.66 -9.30 -10.23
CA GLY A 139 12.40 -10.07 -11.45
C GLY A 139 10.98 -9.94 -12.00
N ARG A 140 10.23 -8.90 -11.60
CA ARG A 140 8.84 -8.66 -12.01
C ARG A 140 8.79 -7.63 -13.14
N VAL A 141 7.77 -7.73 -13.99
CA VAL A 141 7.53 -6.78 -15.08
C VAL A 141 6.62 -5.65 -14.58
N PRO A 142 7.14 -4.43 -14.32
CA PRO A 142 6.30 -3.32 -13.90
C PRO A 142 5.44 -2.82 -15.07
N GLY A 143 4.18 -2.53 -14.78
CA GLY A 143 3.24 -1.90 -15.69
C GLY A 143 2.52 -0.74 -15.02
N ARG A 144 1.90 0.12 -15.83
CA ARG A 144 1.08 1.25 -15.38
C ARG A 144 -0.14 1.40 -16.26
N ILE A 145 -1.29 1.66 -15.65
CA ILE A 145 -2.49 2.12 -16.35
C ILE A 145 -2.76 3.55 -15.89
N LEU A 146 -2.77 4.49 -16.85
CA LEU A 146 -3.14 5.87 -16.59
C LEU A 146 -4.61 5.96 -16.17
N VAL A 147 -4.87 6.66 -15.07
CA VAL A 147 -6.23 6.98 -14.59
C VAL A 147 -6.55 8.44 -14.86
N THR A 148 -5.67 9.36 -14.48
CA THR A 148 -5.76 10.77 -14.86
C THR A 148 -4.38 11.41 -14.93
N PHE A 149 -4.23 12.41 -15.79
CA PHE A 149 -3.11 13.34 -15.78
C PHE A 149 -3.65 14.72 -16.13
N ASP A 150 -3.87 15.55 -15.12
CA ASP A 150 -4.58 16.81 -15.25
C ASP A 150 -4.06 17.89 -14.29
N ASP A 151 -4.29 19.15 -14.65
CA ASP A 151 -4.00 20.28 -13.77
C ASP A 151 -5.21 20.59 -12.90
N MET A 152 -4.94 20.91 -11.64
CA MET A 152 -5.94 21.31 -10.67
C MET A 152 -5.45 22.50 -9.84
N VAL A 153 -6.38 23.18 -9.18
CA VAL A 153 -6.05 24.19 -8.16
C VAL A 153 -5.76 23.45 -6.86
N GLY A 154 -4.56 23.64 -6.31
CA GLY A 154 -4.19 23.07 -5.02
C GLY A 154 -4.97 23.72 -3.88
N ASP A 155 -5.41 22.90 -2.92
CA ASP A 155 -5.91 23.43 -1.64
C ASP A 155 -4.74 23.90 -0.76
N ASP A 156 -5.05 24.56 0.35
CA ASP A 156 -4.04 25.15 1.23
C ASP A 156 -3.01 24.12 1.73
N LEU A 157 -3.47 22.91 2.09
CA LEU A 157 -2.62 21.84 2.60
C LEU A 157 -1.70 21.27 1.52
N MET A 158 -2.21 21.08 0.30
CA MET A 158 -1.42 20.62 -0.84
C MET A 158 -0.38 21.67 -1.25
N CYS A 159 -0.77 22.95 -1.32
CA CYS A 159 0.12 24.04 -1.68
C CYS A 159 1.24 24.19 -0.64
N ASP A 160 0.92 24.14 0.65
CA ASP A 160 1.91 24.16 1.73
C ASP A 160 2.88 22.97 1.64
N ALA A 161 2.37 21.76 1.44
CA ALA A 161 3.21 20.57 1.29
C ALA A 161 4.15 20.66 0.07
N LEU A 162 3.69 21.28 -1.02
CA LEU A 162 4.50 21.55 -2.23
C LEU A 162 5.35 22.83 -2.13
N GLY A 163 5.23 23.62 -1.06
CA GLY A 163 5.98 24.86 -0.89
C GLY A 163 5.61 25.95 -1.91
N ILE A 164 4.36 26.00 -2.35
CA ILE A 164 3.85 26.97 -3.33
C ILE A 164 2.71 27.82 -2.74
N PRO A 165 2.42 29.01 -3.30
CA PRO A 165 1.32 29.85 -2.81
C PRO A 165 -0.04 29.14 -2.86
N ALA A 166 -0.91 29.42 -1.89
CA ALA A 166 -2.27 28.87 -1.87
C ALA A 166 -3.04 29.21 -3.17
N GLY A 167 -3.81 28.25 -3.68
CA GLY A 167 -4.54 28.38 -4.94
C GLY A 167 -3.67 28.29 -6.20
N SER A 168 -2.39 27.91 -6.07
CA SER A 168 -1.52 27.64 -7.22
C SER A 168 -1.99 26.42 -8.02
N SER A 169 -1.56 26.37 -9.29
CA SER A 169 -1.78 25.20 -10.14
C SER A 169 -0.86 24.05 -9.74
N VAL A 170 -1.46 22.87 -9.62
CA VAL A 170 -0.83 21.60 -9.26
C VAL A 170 -1.16 20.57 -10.34
N MET A 171 -0.14 19.88 -10.83
CA MET A 171 -0.32 18.75 -11.74
C MET A 171 -0.65 17.51 -10.91
N HIS A 172 -1.63 16.73 -11.35
CA HIS A 172 -2.06 15.50 -10.70
C HIS A 172 -1.97 14.32 -11.67
N LEU A 173 -1.11 13.37 -11.34
CA LEU A 173 -0.95 12.11 -12.06
C LEU A 173 -1.46 10.96 -11.20
N GLU A 174 -2.52 10.29 -11.67
CA GLU A 174 -3.07 9.11 -11.00
C GLU A 174 -2.90 7.86 -11.88
N ARG A 175 -2.35 6.79 -11.31
CA ARG A 175 -2.03 5.56 -12.05
C ARG A 175 -2.30 4.32 -11.22
N VAL A 176 -2.78 3.26 -11.88
CA VAL A 176 -2.76 1.91 -11.31
C VAL A 176 -1.39 1.30 -11.60
N LEU A 177 -0.72 0.82 -10.56
CA LEU A 177 0.56 0.11 -10.64
C LEU A 177 0.31 -1.38 -10.83
N LEU A 178 1.05 -2.01 -11.74
CA LEU A 178 0.95 -3.44 -12.03
C LEU A 178 2.29 -4.14 -11.93
N ALA A 179 2.30 -5.39 -11.47
CA ALA A 179 3.39 -6.33 -11.71
C ALA A 179 2.84 -7.57 -12.41
N ASP A 180 3.48 -7.98 -13.51
CA ASP A 180 3.09 -9.16 -14.30
C ASP A 180 1.59 -9.13 -14.71
N GLY A 181 1.07 -7.93 -14.99
CA GLY A 181 -0.34 -7.70 -15.34
C GLY A 181 -1.32 -7.68 -14.16
N VAL A 182 -0.86 -7.94 -12.93
CA VAL A 182 -1.70 -7.90 -11.71
C VAL A 182 -1.68 -6.51 -11.10
N ARG A 183 -2.86 -5.97 -10.77
CA ARG A 183 -3.01 -4.66 -10.11
C ARG A 183 -2.53 -4.72 -8.67
N LEU A 184 -1.59 -3.87 -8.32
CA LEU A 184 -0.97 -3.83 -6.99
C LEU A 184 -1.42 -2.63 -6.16
N GLY A 185 -1.60 -1.48 -6.79
CA GLY A 185 -1.92 -0.25 -6.05
C GLY A 185 -2.32 0.90 -6.95
N LEU A 186 -2.87 1.93 -6.33
CA LEU A 186 -3.26 3.18 -6.95
C LEU A 186 -2.37 4.29 -6.41
N GLU A 187 -1.63 4.96 -7.29
CA GLU A 187 -0.72 6.05 -6.96
C GLU A 187 -1.28 7.36 -7.48
N SER A 188 -1.36 8.37 -6.62
CA SER A 188 -1.69 9.76 -6.95
C SER A 188 -0.49 10.64 -6.61
N THR A 189 0.18 11.18 -7.63
CA THR A 189 1.32 12.08 -7.50
C THR A 189 0.90 13.51 -7.83
N TYR A 190 1.33 14.44 -6.99
CA TYR A 190 1.06 15.87 -7.10
C TYR A 190 2.38 16.63 -7.26
N LEU A 191 2.46 17.49 -8.27
CA LEU A 191 3.65 18.27 -8.62
C LEU A 191 3.28 19.75 -8.74
N ALA A 192 4.19 20.65 -8.37
CA ALA A 192 4.01 22.08 -8.62
C ALA A 192 4.07 22.35 -10.13
N HIS A 193 2.97 22.83 -10.73
CA HIS A 193 2.94 23.13 -12.17
C HIS A 193 3.97 24.21 -12.54
N SER A 194 4.22 25.18 -11.65
CA SER A 194 5.25 26.21 -11.84
C SER A 194 6.66 25.67 -12.05
N ARG A 195 6.94 24.45 -11.57
CA ARG A 195 8.23 23.79 -11.66
C ARG A 195 8.30 22.73 -12.75
N PHE A 196 7.21 21.97 -12.93
CA PHE A 196 7.19 20.75 -13.77
C PHE A 196 6.19 20.80 -14.93
N GLY A 197 5.60 21.96 -15.22
CA GLY A 197 4.55 22.10 -16.25
C GLY A 197 4.98 21.63 -17.65
N THR A 198 6.29 21.60 -17.94
CA THR A 198 6.87 21.04 -19.17
C THR A 198 6.59 19.54 -19.35
N LEU A 199 6.43 18.80 -18.25
CA LEU A 199 6.11 17.37 -18.29
C LEU A 199 4.73 17.12 -18.91
N ALA A 200 3.77 18.05 -18.80
CA ALA A 200 2.43 17.87 -19.37
C ALA A 200 2.46 17.63 -20.88
N ALA A 201 3.44 18.19 -21.59
CA ALA A 201 3.59 18.07 -23.04
C ALA A 201 4.53 16.96 -23.49
N THR A 202 5.44 16.51 -22.62
CA THR A 202 6.60 15.69 -23.03
C THR A 202 6.65 14.31 -22.36
N PHE A 203 5.96 14.14 -21.22
CA PHE A 203 6.02 12.92 -20.43
C PHE A 203 5.01 11.88 -20.93
N ASP A 204 5.48 10.66 -21.18
CA ASP A 204 4.62 9.48 -21.35
C ASP A 204 4.22 8.91 -19.98
N PRO A 205 2.93 8.98 -19.57
CA PRO A 205 2.48 8.54 -18.26
C PRO A 205 2.65 7.04 -17.97
N GLN A 206 2.88 6.22 -19.00
CA GLN A 206 3.17 4.79 -18.86
C GLN A 206 4.61 4.53 -18.38
N THR A 207 5.49 5.53 -18.49
CA THR A 207 6.90 5.43 -18.10
C THR A 207 7.14 5.88 -16.65
N SER A 208 8.42 5.86 -16.23
CA SER A 208 8.81 6.25 -14.87
C SER A 208 8.85 7.78 -14.73
N LEU A 209 7.96 8.33 -13.89
CA LEU A 209 7.95 9.77 -13.58
C LEU A 209 9.28 10.22 -12.98
N TYR A 210 9.88 9.39 -12.11
CA TYR A 210 11.17 9.71 -11.50
C TYR A 210 12.30 9.80 -12.53
N ALA A 211 12.25 8.99 -13.58
CA ALA A 211 13.23 9.08 -14.65
C ALA A 211 13.06 10.37 -15.46
N ALA A 212 11.81 10.78 -15.73
CA ALA A 212 11.51 12.04 -16.39
C ALA A 212 11.95 13.26 -15.56
N ILE A 213 11.66 13.29 -14.25
CA ILE A 213 12.09 14.35 -13.33
C ILE A 213 13.63 14.44 -13.28
N ARG A 214 14.34 13.30 -13.21
CA ARG A 214 15.80 13.28 -13.27
C ARG A 214 16.35 13.77 -14.60
N ALA A 215 15.65 13.52 -15.72
CA ALA A 215 16.05 14.02 -17.03
C ALA A 215 15.92 15.56 -17.14
N GLU A 216 15.03 16.19 -16.36
CA GLU A 216 14.97 17.65 -16.20
C GLU A 216 16.04 18.21 -15.24
N GLY A 217 16.98 17.36 -14.75
CA GLY A 217 18.08 17.76 -13.89
C GLY A 217 17.75 17.79 -12.39
N VAL A 218 16.56 17.32 -11.98
CA VAL A 218 16.14 17.32 -10.58
C VAL A 218 16.49 15.98 -9.92
N ALA A 219 17.32 16.03 -8.88
CA ALA A 219 17.70 14.86 -8.09
C ALA A 219 16.82 14.72 -6.84
N PHE A 220 16.40 13.49 -6.52
CA PHE A 220 15.72 13.19 -5.25
C PHE A 220 16.77 13.03 -4.15
N ALA A 221 16.78 13.93 -3.16
CA ALA A 221 17.77 13.90 -2.08
C ALA A 221 17.23 13.28 -0.79
N SER A 222 15.97 13.56 -0.46
CA SER A 222 15.32 12.98 0.72
C SER A 222 13.83 12.81 0.51
N ALA A 223 13.21 11.95 1.31
CA ALA A 223 11.76 11.82 1.36
C ALA A 223 11.33 11.44 2.77
N GLU A 224 10.19 11.98 3.19
CA GLU A 224 9.44 11.49 4.34
C GLU A 224 8.30 10.64 3.83
N GLU A 225 8.14 9.43 4.38
CA GLU A 225 7.07 8.51 4.01
C GLU A 225 6.35 8.00 5.27
N ARG A 226 5.02 8.15 5.28
CA ARG A 226 4.13 7.67 6.33
C ARG A 226 3.32 6.49 5.81
N ILE A 227 3.33 5.40 6.57
CA ILE A 227 2.66 4.15 6.22
C ILE A 227 1.53 3.90 7.23
N GLU A 228 0.33 3.65 6.72
CA GLU A 228 -0.87 3.40 7.51
C GLU A 228 -1.69 2.26 6.91
N THR A 229 -2.57 1.66 7.71
CA THR A 229 -3.59 0.75 7.17
C THR A 229 -4.82 1.55 6.74
N ALA A 230 -5.49 1.09 5.70
CA ALA A 230 -6.73 1.69 5.21
C ALA A 230 -7.65 0.64 4.60
N LEU A 231 -8.93 0.98 4.46
CA LEU A 231 -9.85 0.28 3.57
C LEU A 231 -10.04 1.11 2.29
N PRO A 232 -10.15 0.47 1.11
CA PRO A 232 -10.32 1.20 -0.12
C PRO A 232 -11.76 1.74 -0.21
N SER A 233 -11.90 2.95 -0.73
CA SER A 233 -13.20 3.44 -1.20
C SER A 233 -13.74 2.55 -2.33
N PRO A 234 -15.04 2.60 -2.66
CA PRO A 234 -15.60 1.83 -3.77
C PRO A 234 -14.84 2.05 -5.10
N ARG A 235 -14.46 3.30 -5.40
CA ARG A 235 -13.68 3.62 -6.59
C ARG A 235 -12.30 2.95 -6.58
N GLU A 236 -11.63 2.96 -5.44
CA GLU A 236 -10.31 2.33 -5.30
C GLU A 236 -10.41 0.80 -5.39
N ALA A 237 -11.45 0.22 -4.79
CA ALA A 237 -11.73 -1.22 -4.87
C ALA A 237 -11.97 -1.65 -6.33
N ASP A 238 -12.79 -0.90 -7.07
CA ASP A 238 -13.05 -1.14 -8.49
C ASP A 238 -11.78 -1.01 -9.34
N LEU A 239 -11.01 0.07 -9.15
CA LEU A 239 -9.77 0.30 -9.89
C LEU A 239 -8.68 -0.75 -9.62
N LEU A 240 -8.72 -1.41 -8.45
CA LEU A 240 -7.73 -2.40 -8.02
C LEU A 240 -8.24 -3.84 -8.09
N GLU A 241 -9.46 -4.04 -8.61
CA GLU A 241 -10.12 -5.34 -8.73
C GLU A 241 -10.10 -6.10 -7.39
N THR A 242 -10.50 -5.40 -6.32
CA THR A 242 -10.56 -5.93 -4.96
C THR A 242 -11.88 -5.55 -4.28
N THR A 243 -12.06 -5.91 -3.00
CA THR A 243 -13.25 -5.58 -2.21
C THR A 243 -13.02 -4.35 -1.34
N THR A 244 -14.10 -3.68 -0.92
CA THR A 244 -14.06 -2.58 0.06
C THR A 244 -13.65 -3.01 1.47
N LEU A 245 -13.51 -4.32 1.71
CA LEU A 245 -13.06 -4.90 2.96
C LEU A 245 -11.60 -5.34 2.91
N MET A 246 -10.93 -5.20 1.77
CA MET A 246 -9.52 -5.56 1.62
C MET A 246 -8.66 -4.61 2.47
N PRO A 247 -7.84 -5.12 3.41
CA PRO A 247 -6.86 -4.29 4.08
C PRO A 247 -5.80 -3.79 3.11
N MET A 248 -5.59 -2.49 3.11
CA MET A 248 -4.65 -1.80 2.23
C MET A 248 -3.54 -1.16 3.04
N LEU A 249 -2.40 -0.95 2.39
CA LEU A 249 -1.30 -0.13 2.88
C LEU A 249 -1.36 1.23 2.19
N LEU A 250 -1.64 2.27 2.98
CA LEU A 250 -1.70 3.66 2.54
C LEU A 250 -0.35 4.33 2.85
N LEU A 251 0.36 4.69 1.79
CA LEU A 251 1.61 5.41 1.83
C LEU A 251 1.36 6.87 1.47
N ARG A 252 1.92 7.78 2.26
CA ARG A 252 1.96 9.22 1.98
C ARG A 252 3.41 9.66 1.98
N ARG A 253 3.89 10.17 0.85
CA ARG A 253 5.28 10.55 0.66
C ARG A 253 5.40 12.02 0.28
N ARG A 254 6.41 12.69 0.82
CA ARG A 254 6.86 14.01 0.38
C ARG A 254 8.34 13.91 0.05
N SER A 255 8.70 14.19 -1.20
CA SER A 255 10.09 14.12 -1.68
C SER A 255 10.67 15.53 -1.86
N LEU A 256 11.93 15.71 -1.47
CA LEU A 256 12.69 16.95 -1.60
C LEU A 256 13.93 16.74 -2.47
N ASP A 257 14.35 17.80 -3.17
CA ASP A 257 15.63 17.85 -3.88
C ASP A 257 16.80 18.21 -2.95
N ALA A 258 18.00 18.34 -3.54
CA ALA A 258 19.23 18.63 -2.83
C ALA A 258 19.21 20.01 -2.15
N GLU A 259 18.44 20.94 -2.68
CA GLU A 259 18.24 22.29 -2.16
C GLU A 259 17.12 22.34 -1.10
N GLY A 260 16.46 21.21 -0.82
CA GLY A 260 15.36 21.12 0.15
C GLY A 260 14.01 21.62 -0.40
N VAL A 261 13.90 21.84 -1.71
CA VAL A 261 12.66 22.27 -2.36
C VAL A 261 11.78 21.04 -2.65
N PRO A 262 10.46 21.10 -2.36
CA PRO A 262 9.56 19.99 -2.67
C PRO A 262 9.54 19.65 -4.16
N ILE A 263 9.67 18.36 -4.44
CA ILE A 263 9.51 17.78 -5.77
C ILE A 263 8.05 17.33 -5.93
N GLU A 264 7.57 16.50 -5.00
CA GLU A 264 6.27 15.86 -5.10
C GLU A 264 5.65 15.60 -3.72
N VAL A 265 4.32 15.50 -3.75
CA VAL A 265 3.52 14.85 -2.72
C VAL A 265 2.84 13.65 -3.36
N VAL A 266 2.90 12.48 -2.72
CA VAL A 266 2.36 11.24 -3.28
C VAL A 266 1.44 10.58 -2.26
N ARG A 267 0.31 10.08 -2.74
CA ARG A 267 -0.57 9.16 -2.02
C ARG A 267 -0.64 7.85 -2.79
N SER A 268 -0.16 6.78 -2.19
CA SER A 268 -0.20 5.44 -2.80
C SER A 268 -0.98 4.48 -1.93
N LEU A 269 -1.95 3.78 -2.51
CA LEU A 269 -2.75 2.77 -1.84
C LEU A 269 -2.43 1.40 -2.45
N TYR A 270 -1.78 0.54 -1.66
CA TYR A 270 -1.36 -0.79 -2.09
C TYR A 270 -2.23 -1.88 -1.47
N ARG A 271 -2.47 -2.93 -2.25
CA ARG A 271 -3.13 -4.15 -1.84
C ARG A 271 -2.29 -4.92 -0.81
N GLY A 272 -2.79 -5.06 0.41
CA GLY A 272 -2.11 -5.78 1.49
C GLY A 272 -1.92 -7.27 1.21
N ASP A 273 -2.77 -7.86 0.36
CA ASP A 273 -2.66 -9.25 -0.10
C ASP A 273 -1.58 -9.44 -1.19
N ARG A 274 -1.04 -8.36 -1.78
CA ARG A 274 -0.09 -8.44 -2.90
C ARG A 274 1.26 -7.79 -2.66
N VAL A 275 1.33 -6.83 -1.74
CA VAL A 275 2.54 -6.03 -1.51
C VAL A 275 2.94 -6.08 -0.05
N ALA A 276 4.24 -6.21 0.18
CA ALA A 276 4.89 -5.99 1.47
C ALA A 276 5.98 -4.93 1.31
N PHE A 277 6.27 -4.19 2.37
CA PHE A 277 7.37 -3.22 2.39
C PHE A 277 8.50 -3.69 3.29
N GLN A 278 9.73 -3.42 2.88
CA GLN A 278 10.94 -3.76 3.64
C GLN A 278 11.83 -2.53 3.79
N ALA A 279 12.35 -2.32 5.00
CA ALA A 279 13.39 -1.33 5.26
C ALA A 279 14.61 -2.02 5.86
N VAL A 280 15.80 -1.58 5.43
CA VAL A 280 17.07 -1.92 6.09
C VAL A 280 17.48 -0.69 6.90
N LEU A 281 17.68 -0.86 8.19
CA LEU A 281 18.03 0.22 9.11
C LEU A 281 19.50 0.07 9.52
N HIS A 282 20.25 1.17 9.45
CA HIS A 282 21.62 1.27 9.93
C HIS A 282 21.68 2.24 11.12
N HIS A 283 22.66 2.05 11.99
CA HIS A 283 22.90 2.86 13.19
C HIS A 283 23.69 4.14 12.89
#